data_AF-A0A7C3VBV7-F1
#
_entry.id   AF-A0A7C3VBV7-F1
#
_cell.length_a   1.000
_cell.length_b   1.000
_cell.length_c   1.000
_cell.angle_alpha   90.00
_cell.angle_beta   90.00
_cell.angle_gamma   90.00
#
_symmetry.space_group_name_H-M   'P 1'
#
loop_
_entity.id
_entity.type
_entity.pdbx_description
1 polymer ?
#
loop_
_entity_poly.entity_id
_entity_poly.type
_entity_poly.pdbx_seq_one_letter_code
_entity_poly.pdbx_strand_id
1 'polypeptide(L)' 'VAVYNPYIEAARDVYREMEKHGFEDLEAFELLRVDLDIKRVGTRTSTKVWHTGYLVFGRYTGSQ' A
#
# COMPACT_ATOMS: atom_id res chain seq x y z
N VAL A 1 -4.58 -12.40 1.74
CA VAL A 1 -3.73 -11.82 2.80
C VAL A 1 -3.34 -10.43 2.36
N ALA A 2 -3.33 -9.47 3.29
CA ALA A 2 -2.88 -8.11 3.05
C ALA A 2 -1.87 -7.74 4.13
N VAL A 3 -0.74 -7.13 3.74
CA VAL A 3 0.33 -6.74 4.66
C VAL A 3 0.63 -5.26 4.46
N TYR A 4 0.55 -4.50 5.56
CA TYR A 4 0.97 -3.11 5.62
C TYR A 4 2.46 -3.02 5.97
N ASN A 5 3.19 -2.19 5.22
CA ASN A 5 4.61 -1.96 5.41
C ASN A 5 4.90 -0.44 5.44
N PRO A 6 5.58 0.07 6.49
CA PRO A 6 6.00 1.48 6.53
C PRO A 6 7.23 1.77 5.66
N TYR A 7 7.91 0.73 5.14
CA TYR A 7 9.11 0.86 4.31
C TYR A 7 8.97 0.08 3.01
N ILE A 8 9.45 0.67 1.91
CA ILE A 8 9.32 0.09 0.57
C ILE A 8 10.08 -1.23 0.43
N GLU A 9 11.25 -1.34 1.06
CA GLU A 9 12.05 -2.56 1.02
C GLU A 9 11.36 -3.73 1.74
N ALA A 10 10.69 -3.45 2.87
CA ALA A 10 9.90 -4.46 3.58
C ALA A 10 8.71 -4.93 2.73
N ALA A 11 8.05 -4.02 2.00
CA ALA A 11 6.99 -4.38 1.06
C ALA A 11 7.49 -5.29 -0.07
N ARG A 12 8.66 -4.98 -0.64
CA ARG A 12 9.30 -5.83 -1.65
C ARG A 12 9.55 -7.24 -1.11
N ASP A 13 10.12 -7.35 0.09
CA ASP A 13 10.48 -8.63 0.68
C ASP A 13 9.22 -9.48 0.95
N VAL A 14 8.14 -8.86 1.44
CA VAL A 14 6.84 -9.53 1.62
C VAL A 14 6.27 -10.02 0.28
N TYR A 15 6.30 -9.20 -0.76
CA TYR A 15 5.82 -9.60 -2.10
C TYR A 15 6.58 -10.83 -2.60
N ARG A 16 7.91 -10.82 -2.48
CA ARG A 16 8.76 -11.96 -2.88
C ARG A 16 8.48 -13.20 -2.07
N GLU A 17 8.17 -13.06 -0.79
CA GLU A 17 7.86 -14.21 0.05
C GLU A 17 6.49 -14.80 -0.27
N MET A 18 5.49 -13.98 -0.57
CA MET A 18 4.19 -14.46 -1.05
C MET A 18 4.32 -15.18 -2.40
N GLU A 19 5.11 -14.63 -3.34
CA GLU A 19 5.41 -15.27 -4.63
C GLU A 19 6.01 -16.66 -4.45
N LYS A 20 7.02 -16.81 -3.59
CA LYS A 20 7.64 -18.12 -3.31
C LYS A 20 6.68 -19.14 -2.70
N HIS A 21 5.69 -18.68 -1.94
CA HIS A 21 4.73 -19.55 -1.25
C HIS A 21 3.47 -19.84 -2.08
N GLY A 22 3.47 -19.49 -3.37
CA GLY A 22 2.39 -19.82 -4.29
C GLY A 22 1.13 -18.98 -4.09
N PHE A 23 1.25 -17.76 -3.57
CA PHE A 23 0.14 -16.83 -3.55
C PHE A 23 -0.18 -16.37 -4.99
N GLU A 24 -1.46 -16.25 -5.29
CA GLU A 24 -1.98 -15.78 -6.57
C GLU A 24 -2.43 -14.31 -6.45
N ASP A 25 -2.68 -13.65 -7.59
CA ASP A 25 -3.16 -12.26 -7.68
C ASP A 25 -2.34 -11.30 -6.81
N LEU A 26 -1.01 -11.36 -6.95
CA LEU A 26 -0.09 -10.53 -6.17
C LEU A 26 -0.13 -9.08 -6.62
N GLU A 27 -0.31 -8.18 -5.67
CA GLU A 27 -0.30 -6.74 -5.89
C GLU A 27 0.53 -6.05 -4.81
N ALA A 28 1.32 -5.05 -5.18
CA ALA A 28 2.01 -4.17 -4.24
C ALA A 28 1.88 -2.72 -4.71
N PHE A 29 1.35 -1.85 -3.85
CA PHE A 29 1.13 -0.44 -4.17
C PHE A 29 1.25 0.44 -2.93
N GLU A 30 1.52 1.73 -3.15
CA GLU A 30 1.37 2.76 -2.14
C GLU A 30 0.12 3.60 -2.42
N LEU A 31 -0.48 4.14 -1.36
CA LEU A 31 -1.53 5.14 -1.50
C LEU A 31 -0.92 6.50 -1.21
N LEU A 32 -1.11 7.46 -2.11
CA LEU A 32 -0.77 8.86 -1.88
C LEU A 32 -2.04 9.62 -1.50
N ARG A 33 -2.11 10.07 -0.25
CA ARG A 33 -3.21 10.92 0.22
C ARG A 33 -2.72 12.35 0.37
N VAL A 34 -3.35 13.26 -0.36
CA VAL A 34 -3.15 14.70 -0.21
C VAL A 34 -4.47 15.28 0.29
N ASP A 35 -4.49 15.83 1.51
CA ASP A 35 -5.70 16.51 1.99
C ASP A 35 -5.84 17.88 1.31
N LEU A 36 -7.09 18.29 1.08
CA LEU A 36 -7.43 19.60 0.55
C LEU A 36 -8.08 20.44 1.64
N ASP A 37 -7.59 21.67 1.81
CA ASP A 37 -8.19 22.70 2.66
C ASP A 37 -9.10 23.56 1.78
N ILE A 38 -10.41 23.25 1.78
CA ILE A 38 -11.42 23.89 0.93
C ILE A 38 -12.09 25.02 1.70
N LYS A 39 -11.96 26.27 1.23
CA LYS A 39 -12.56 27.46 1.84
C LYS A 39 -13.29 28.30 0.80
N ARG A 40 -14.18 29.17 1.27
CA ARG A 40 -14.94 30.11 0.41
C ARG A 40 -14.02 31.00 -0.45
N VAL A 41 -12.82 31.33 0.04
CA VAL A 41 -11.84 32.18 -0.67
C VAL A 41 -10.89 31.40 -1.59
N GLY A 42 -10.97 30.07 -1.60
CA GLY A 42 -10.13 29.21 -2.44
C GLY A 42 -9.82 27.86 -1.81
N THR A 43 -9.21 26.98 -2.61
CA THR A 43 -8.79 25.63 -2.22
C THR A 43 -7.28 25.53 -2.32
N ARG A 44 -6.64 24.89 -1.32
CA ARG A 44 -5.21 24.57 -1.36
C ARG A 44 -4.95 23.15 -0.89
N THR A 45 -3.80 22.61 -1.28
CA THR A 45 -3.30 21.37 -0.69
C THR A 45 -2.83 21.62 0.75
N SER A 46 -3.10 20.67 1.63
CA SER A 46 -2.72 20.70 3.04
C SER A 46 -2.37 19.28 3.47
N THR A 47 -1.15 18.85 3.21
CA THR A 47 -0.75 17.48 3.59
C THR A 47 -0.53 17.38 5.10
N LYS A 48 -1.45 16.70 5.82
CA LYS A 48 -1.25 16.36 7.24
C LYS A 48 -0.62 14.97 7.44
N VAL A 49 -0.73 14.10 6.43
CA VAL A 49 -0.21 12.73 6.46
C VAL A 49 1.00 12.65 5.53
N TRP A 50 2.18 12.46 6.11
CA TRP A 50 3.44 12.38 5.35
C TRP A 50 3.71 11.01 4.74
N HIS A 51 3.07 9.96 5.25
CA HIS A 51 3.23 8.61 4.74
C HIS A 51 2.00 7.76 5.05
N THR A 52 1.52 7.05 4.03
CA THR A 52 0.30 6.22 4.10
C THR A 52 0.62 4.73 4.16
N GLY A 53 1.86 4.31 3.88
CA GLY A 53 2.30 2.91 3.85
C GLY A 53 2.20 2.26 2.47
N TYR A 54 3.02 1.22 2.31
CA TYR A 54 2.97 0.28 1.21
C TYR A 54 2.08 -0.89 1.60
N LEU A 55 1.19 -1.32 0.72
CA LEU A 55 0.32 -2.47 0.91
C LEU A 55 0.71 -3.55 -0.07
N VAL A 56 0.80 -4.79 0.43
CA VAL A 56 1.02 -5.98 -0.39
C VAL A 56 -0.14 -6.93 -0.20
N PHE A 57 -0.78 -7.32 -1.30
CA PHE A 57 -1.90 -8.25 -1.33
C PHE A 57 -1.49 -9.53 -2.06
N GLY A 58 -2.07 -10.64 -1.60
CA GLY A 58 -1.99 -11.93 -2.29
C GLY A 58 -3.10 -12.87 -1.84
N ARG A 59 -3.68 -13.61 -2.76
CA ARG A 59 -4.70 -14.63 -2.48
C ARG A 59 -4.03 -15.98 -2.25
N TYR A 60 -4.22 -16.53 -1.05
CA TYR A 60 -3.76 -17.90 -0.77
C TYR A 60 -4.85 -18.88 -1.19
N THR A 61 -4.53 -19.79 -2.11
CA THR A 61 -5.47 -20.76 -2.67
C THR A 61 -5.42 -22.13 -2.02
N GLY A 62 -4.37 -22.42 -1.25
CA GLY A 62 -4.21 -23.71 -0.55
C GLY A 62 -3.99 -24.91 -1.47
N SER A 63 -3.92 -24.72 -2.79
CA SER A 63 -3.51 -25.73 -3.76
C SER A 63 -1.98 -25.87 -3.71
N GLN A 64 -1.52 -26.96 -3.09
CA GLN A 64 -0.15 -27.46 -3.26
C GLN A 64 -0.09 -28.43 -4.43
#